data_AF-A0A6G9AY96-F1
#
_entry.id   AF-A0A6G9AY96-F1
#
_cell.length_a   1.000
_cell.length_b   1.000
_cell.length_c   1.000
_cell.angle_alpha   90.00
_cell.angle_beta   90.00
_cell.angle_gamma   90.00
#
_symmetry.space_group_name_H-M   'P 1'
#
loop_
_entity.id
_entity.type
_entity.pdbx_description
1 polymer ?
#
loop_
_entity_poly.entity_id
_entity_poly.type
_entity_poly.pdbx_seq_one_letter_code
_entity_poly.pdbx_strand_id
1 'polypeptide(L)'
;MILQPIDNEYAKRLIEKLLDVNSVEERLYYAGLANKLLALVSLTGSIDETAAILVAVVNQAYLINESTEWVEQELRFEEGVASVGDRKWMLHAEFNTDEDIDQALDLYNIRLRRKIKTELY
;
A
#
# COMPACT_ATOMS: atom_id res chain seq x y z
N MET A 1 -2.97 9.08 -14.26
CA MET A 1 -3.22 7.67 -14.62
C MET A 1 -4.60 7.30 -14.08
N ILE A 2 -5.47 6.65 -14.85
CA ILE A 2 -6.77 6.21 -14.32
C ILE A 2 -6.52 4.91 -13.55
N LEU A 3 -6.84 4.89 -12.26
CA LEU A 3 -6.77 3.66 -11.47
C LEU A 3 -7.83 2.67 -11.98
N GLN A 4 -7.46 1.40 -12.02
CA GLN A 4 -8.37 0.29 -12.31
C GLN A 4 -8.22 -0.75 -11.20
N PRO A 5 -9.30 -1.47 -10.86
CA PRO A 5 -9.19 -2.60 -9.95
C PRO A 5 -8.17 -3.60 -10.47
N ILE A 6 -7.37 -4.14 -9.56
CA ILE A 6 -6.40 -5.18 -9.84
C ILE A 6 -6.71 -6.42 -9.00
N ASP A 7 -6.35 -7.57 -9.53
CA ASP A 7 -6.37 -8.83 -8.79
C ASP A 7 -4.99 -9.18 -8.24
N ASN A 8 -4.95 -10.23 -7.41
CA ASN A 8 -3.74 -10.68 -6.75
C ASN A 8 -2.70 -11.23 -7.75
N GLU A 9 -3.13 -11.85 -8.85
CA GLU A 9 -2.23 -12.40 -9.87
C GLU A 9 -1.51 -11.28 -10.63
N TYR A 10 -2.24 -10.22 -11.01
CA TYR A 10 -1.67 -9.03 -11.61
C TYR A 10 -0.69 -8.34 -10.65
N ALA A 11 -1.08 -8.16 -9.39
CA ALA A 11 -0.21 -7.54 -8.38
C ALA A 11 1.09 -8.33 -8.17
N LYS A 12 1.02 -9.67 -8.09
CA LYS A 12 2.21 -10.54 -8.00
C LYS A 12 3.13 -10.39 -9.19
N ARG A 13 2.59 -10.50 -10.41
CA ARG A 13 3.40 -10.35 -11.64
C ARG A 13 4.07 -8.99 -11.72
N LEU A 14 3.39 -7.93 -11.30
CA LEU A 14 3.97 -6.59 -11.22
C LEU A 14 5.14 -6.57 -10.23
N ILE A 15 4.96 -7.09 -9.01
CA ILE A 15 6.01 -7.13 -7.99
C ILE A 15 7.20 -7.97 -8.44
N GLU A 16 6.98 -9.15 -9.01
CA GLU A 16 8.02 -10.02 -9.55
C GLU A 16 8.83 -9.31 -10.66
N LYS A 17 8.14 -8.61 -11.55
CA LYS A 17 8.77 -7.84 -12.62
C LYS A 17 9.63 -6.69 -12.09
N LEU A 18 9.17 -6.03 -11.03
CA LEU A 18 9.92 -4.96 -10.36
C LEU A 18 11.13 -5.50 -9.59
N LEU A 19 11.06 -6.74 -9.10
CA LEU A 19 12.18 -7.43 -8.44
C LEU A 19 13.25 -7.88 -9.44
N ASP A 20 12.90 -8.19 -10.69
CA ASP A 20 13.86 -8.55 -11.74
C ASP A 20 14.89 -7.42 -11.97
N VAL A 21 16.17 -7.73 -11.78
CA VAL A 21 17.30 -6.78 -11.86
C VAL A 21 17.42 -6.14 -13.26
N ASN A 22 16.86 -6.78 -14.29
CA ASN A 22 16.91 -6.29 -15.66
C ASN A 22 15.82 -5.26 -16.01
N SER A 23 14.87 -4.97 -15.10
CA SER A 23 13.71 -4.11 -15.35
C SER A 23 13.97 -2.60 -15.18
N VAL A 24 15.20 -2.14 -15.47
CA VAL A 24 15.63 -0.74 -15.24
C VAL A 24 14.68 0.28 -15.86
N GLU A 25 14.18 0.03 -17.07
CA GLU A 25 13.24 0.94 -17.76
C GLU A 25 11.89 1.06 -17.03
N GLU A 26 11.40 -0.04 -16.45
CA GLU A 26 10.12 -0.05 -15.73
C GLU A 26 10.26 0.48 -14.32
N ARG A 27 11.41 0.25 -13.67
CA ARG A 27 11.75 0.91 -12.41
C ARG A 27 11.86 2.42 -12.59
N LEU A 28 12.31 2.92 -13.73
CA LEU A 28 12.35 4.36 -14.01
C LEU A 28 10.94 4.93 -14.24
N TYR A 29 10.08 4.21 -14.96
CA TYR A 29 8.71 4.65 -15.22
C TYR A 29 7.83 4.63 -13.96
N TYR A 30 8.06 3.67 -13.07
CA TYR A 30 7.32 3.50 -11.81
C TYR A 30 8.16 3.80 -10.57
N ALA A 31 9.20 4.64 -10.64
CA ALA A 31 10.22 4.75 -9.59
C ALA A 31 9.68 4.96 -8.17
N GLY A 32 8.62 5.76 -8.01
CA GLY A 32 7.93 5.95 -6.73
C GLY A 32 7.30 4.65 -6.22
N LEU A 33 6.39 4.09 -7.01
CA LEU A 33 5.68 2.85 -6.70
C LEU A 33 6.62 1.63 -6.55
N ALA A 34 7.63 1.52 -7.40
CA ALA A 34 8.59 0.42 -7.41
C ALA A 34 9.39 0.36 -6.12
N ASN A 35 9.94 1.50 -5.68
CA ASN A 35 10.69 1.56 -4.43
C ASN A 35 9.84 1.16 -3.22
N LYS A 36 8.56 1.58 -3.20
CA LYS A 36 7.62 1.22 -2.12
C LYS A 36 7.30 -0.26 -2.08
N LEU A 37 7.01 -0.85 -3.25
CA LEU A 37 6.73 -2.27 -3.33
C LEU A 37 7.94 -3.12 -2.96
N LEU A 38 9.14 -2.72 -3.36
CA LEU A 38 10.37 -3.40 -2.96
C LEU A 38 10.62 -3.30 -1.44
N ALA A 39 10.37 -2.12 -0.85
CA ALA A 39 10.46 -1.94 0.60
C ALA A 39 9.44 -2.82 1.34
N LEU A 40 8.18 -2.85 0.89
CA LEU A 40 7.15 -3.72 1.44
C LEU A 40 7.49 -5.21 1.33
N VAL A 41 8.04 -5.67 0.19
CA VAL A 41 8.51 -7.05 0.05
C VAL A 41 9.61 -7.35 1.08
N SER A 42 10.53 -6.40 1.28
CA SER A 42 11.60 -6.57 2.27
C SER A 42 11.09 -6.59 3.72
N LEU A 43 10.03 -5.83 4.04
CA LEU A 43 9.46 -5.75 5.39
C LEU A 43 8.54 -6.94 5.71
N THR A 44 7.70 -7.33 4.75
CA THR A 44 6.79 -8.49 4.89
C THR A 44 7.50 -9.83 4.70
N GLY A 45 8.62 -9.85 3.96
CA GLY A 45 9.28 -11.08 3.55
C GLY A 45 8.44 -11.93 2.58
N SER A 46 7.36 -11.38 2.01
CA SER A 46 6.35 -12.14 1.26
C SER A 46 5.77 -11.35 0.09
N ILE A 47 5.92 -11.88 -1.12
CA ILE A 47 5.28 -11.35 -2.33
C ILE A 47 3.76 -11.51 -2.23
N ASP A 48 3.27 -12.60 -1.65
CA ASP A 48 1.84 -12.84 -1.44
C ASP A 48 1.20 -11.76 -0.55
N GLU A 49 1.85 -11.44 0.57
CA GLU A 49 1.37 -10.41 1.49
C GLU A 49 1.47 -9.01 0.87
N THR A 50 2.60 -8.71 0.20
CA THR A 50 2.77 -7.43 -0.49
C THR A 50 1.73 -7.25 -1.60
N ALA A 51 1.43 -8.32 -2.36
CA ALA A 51 0.38 -8.30 -3.38
C ALA A 51 -1.01 -8.08 -2.78
N ALA A 52 -1.30 -8.71 -1.63
CA ALA A 52 -2.57 -8.50 -0.93
C ALA A 52 -2.72 -7.05 -0.44
N ILE A 53 -1.64 -6.43 0.07
CA ILE A 53 -1.60 -5.02 0.46
C ILE A 53 -1.85 -4.13 -0.77
N LEU A 54 -1.10 -4.33 -1.85
CA LEU A 54 -1.23 -3.54 -3.08
C LEU A 54 -2.65 -3.61 -3.65
N VAL A 55 -3.23 -4.81 -3.74
CA VAL A 55 -4.61 -5.02 -4.19
C VAL A 55 -5.59 -4.27 -3.31
N ALA A 56 -5.45 -4.36 -1.98
CA ALA A 56 -6.34 -3.70 -1.05
C ALA A 56 -6.28 -2.18 -1.19
N VAL A 57 -5.08 -1.60 -1.32
CA VAL A 57 -4.88 -0.15 -1.49
C VAL A 57 -5.41 0.33 -2.83
N VAL A 58 -5.04 -0.30 -3.95
CA VAL A 58 -5.45 0.13 -5.30
C VAL A 58 -6.96 -0.02 -5.49
N ASN A 59 -7.53 -1.14 -5.05
CA ASN A 59 -8.98 -1.35 -5.19
C ASN A 59 -9.76 -0.41 -4.29
N GLN A 60 -9.25 -0.09 -3.10
CA GLN A 60 -9.86 0.93 -2.27
C GLN A 60 -9.81 2.30 -2.97
N ALA A 61 -8.64 2.72 -3.44
CA ALA A 61 -8.48 3.99 -4.16
C ALA A 61 -9.44 4.10 -5.35
N TYR A 62 -9.59 3.03 -6.13
CA TYR A 62 -10.57 2.97 -7.21
C TYR A 62 -12.01 3.17 -6.72
N LEU A 63 -12.40 2.47 -5.64
CA LEU A 63 -13.76 2.55 -5.09
C LEU A 63 -14.13 3.94 -4.56
N ILE A 64 -13.16 4.67 -4.02
CA ILE A 64 -13.35 6.03 -3.50
C ILE A 64 -12.89 7.13 -4.47
N ASN A 65 -12.57 6.76 -5.72
CA ASN A 65 -12.14 7.67 -6.80
C ASN A 65 -10.92 8.54 -6.42
N GLU A 66 -9.94 7.92 -5.76
CA GLU A 66 -8.69 8.54 -5.36
C GLU A 66 -7.60 8.43 -6.43
N SER A 67 -6.52 9.20 -6.25
CA SER A 67 -5.44 9.31 -7.23
C SER A 67 -4.32 8.28 -7.01
N THR A 68 -3.36 8.24 -7.94
CA THR A 68 -2.15 7.41 -7.79
C THR A 68 -1.26 7.92 -6.65
N GLU A 69 -1.24 9.24 -6.43
CA GLU A 69 -0.53 9.86 -5.31
C GLU A 69 -1.12 9.41 -3.95
N TRP A 70 -2.45 9.27 -3.86
CA TRP A 70 -3.09 8.68 -2.69
C TRP A 70 -2.66 7.23 -2.47
N VAL A 71 -2.58 6.41 -3.53
CA VAL A 71 -2.06 5.04 -3.46
C VAL A 71 -0.63 5.01 -2.91
N GLU A 72 0.23 5.93 -3.37
CA GLU A 72 1.62 6.01 -2.90
C GLU A 72 1.73 6.41 -1.41
N GLN A 73 0.86 7.32 -0.94
CA GLN A 73 0.78 7.69 0.47
C GLN A 73 0.30 6.51 1.32
N GLU A 74 -0.70 5.79 0.86
CA GLU A 74 -1.22 4.63 1.59
C GLU A 74 -0.25 3.46 1.59
N LEU A 75 0.51 3.23 0.53
CA LEU A 75 1.60 2.24 0.56
C LEU A 75 2.69 2.63 1.56
N ARG A 76 2.99 3.92 1.74
CA ARG A 76 3.89 4.38 2.81
C ARG A 76 3.31 4.11 4.20
N PHE A 77 2.01 4.31 4.39
CA PHE A 77 1.36 3.93 5.65
C PHE A 77 1.52 2.43 5.91
N GLU A 78 1.30 1.59 4.91
CA GLU A 78 1.46 0.13 5.02
C GLU A 78 2.92 -0.29 5.26
N GLU A 79 3.92 0.44 4.74
CA GLU A 79 5.34 0.25 5.11
C GLU A 79 5.55 0.51 6.60
N GLY A 80 4.96 1.57 7.15
CA GLY A 80 4.99 1.87 8.59
C GLY A 80 4.37 0.75 9.41
N VAL A 81 3.20 0.25 8.97
CA VAL A 81 2.54 -0.91 9.61
C VAL A 81 3.44 -2.15 9.58
N ALA A 82 4.04 -2.48 8.44
CA ALA A 82 4.90 -3.65 8.30
C ALA A 82 6.19 -3.54 9.14
N SER A 83 6.73 -2.32 9.27
CA SER A 83 7.91 -2.04 10.10
C SER A 83 7.64 -2.16 11.60
N VAL A 84 6.49 -1.65 12.06
CA VAL A 84 6.10 -1.69 13.49
C VAL A 84 5.52 -3.05 13.89
N GLY A 85 4.83 -3.73 12.97
CA GLY A 85 4.11 -4.96 13.24
C GLY A 85 2.78 -4.78 13.99
N ASP A 86 2.37 -3.53 14.24
CA ASP A 86 1.10 -3.21 14.92
C ASP A 86 0.33 -2.13 14.13
N ARG A 87 -0.67 -2.58 13.36
CA ARG A 87 -1.54 -1.71 12.58
C ARG A 87 -2.35 -0.76 13.45
N LYS A 88 -2.82 -1.22 14.63
CA LYS A 88 -3.63 -0.38 15.53
C LYS A 88 -2.79 0.74 16.09
N TRP A 89 -1.57 0.42 16.52
CA TRP A 89 -0.62 1.43 16.96
C TRP A 89 -0.35 2.46 15.85
N MET A 90 -0.09 2.01 14.62
CA MET A 90 0.17 2.92 13.50
C MET A 90 -1.03 3.81 13.16
N LEU A 91 -2.25 3.25 13.17
CA LEU A 91 -3.49 4.03 12.98
C LEU A 91 -3.66 5.12 14.04
N HIS A 92 -3.40 4.79 15.31
CA HIS A 92 -3.48 5.77 16.40
C HIS A 92 -2.35 6.79 16.35
N ALA A 93 -1.13 6.39 15.99
CA ALA A 93 0.00 7.29 15.86
C ALA A 93 -0.28 8.36 14.80
N GLU A 94 -0.66 7.96 13.59
CA GLU A 94 -0.96 8.86 12.48
C GLU A 94 -2.13 9.79 12.79
N PHE A 95 -3.22 9.27 13.39
CA PHE A 95 -4.36 10.08 13.80
C PHE A 95 -3.98 11.17 14.81
N ASN A 96 -3.07 10.88 15.75
CA ASN A 96 -2.68 11.82 16.80
C ASN A 96 -1.63 12.85 16.33
N THR A 97 -0.98 12.63 15.19
CA THR A 97 0.04 13.53 14.65
C THR A 97 -0.47 14.48 13.58
N ASP A 98 -1.66 14.25 13.06
CA ASP A 98 -2.25 15.08 12.01
C ASP A 98 -2.79 16.40 12.60
N GLU A 99 -2.56 17.51 11.90
CA GLU A 99 -3.03 18.83 12.31
C GLU A 99 -4.49 19.07 11.90
N ASP A 100 -4.98 18.34 10.88
CA ASP A 100 -6.37 18.37 10.42
C ASP A 100 -7.13 17.15 10.94
N ILE A 101 -7.90 17.36 12.01
CA ILE A 101 -8.65 16.31 12.71
C ILE A 101 -9.70 15.66 11.81
N ASP A 102 -10.37 16.42 10.95
CA ASP A 102 -11.43 15.89 10.09
C ASP A 102 -10.81 14.99 9.02
N GLN A 103 -9.74 15.45 8.38
CA GLN A 103 -8.97 14.65 7.43
C GLN A 103 -8.39 13.38 8.07
N ALA A 104 -7.86 13.49 9.29
CA ALA A 104 -7.31 12.35 10.03
C ALA A 104 -8.38 11.31 10.35
N LEU A 105 -9.58 11.75 10.75
CA LEU A 105 -10.70 10.86 11.05
C LEU A 105 -11.20 10.15 9.77
N ASP A 106 -11.26 10.85 8.64
CA ASP A 106 -11.62 10.27 7.35
C ASP A 106 -10.61 9.21 6.92
N LEU A 107 -9.30 9.52 6.97
CA LEU A 107 -8.24 8.55 6.66
C LEU A 107 -8.26 7.34 7.60
N TYR A 108 -8.47 7.55 8.89
CA TYR A 108 -8.62 6.49 9.87
C TYR A 108 -9.78 5.55 9.51
N ASN A 109 -10.96 6.11 9.20
CA ASN A 109 -12.14 5.36 8.80
C ASN A 109 -11.94 4.60 7.49
N ILE A 110 -11.26 5.21 6.51
CA ILE A 110 -10.93 4.56 5.24
C ILE A 110 -9.99 3.37 5.51
N ARG A 111 -8.91 3.56 6.26
CA ARG A 111 -7.91 2.52 6.56
C ARG A 111 -8.49 1.37 7.40
N LEU A 112 -9.42 1.66 8.31
CA LEU A 112 -10.16 0.63 9.07
C LEU A 112 -11.01 -0.28 8.21
N ARG A 113 -11.56 0.23 7.09
CA ARG A 113 -12.40 -0.56 6.18
C ARG A 113 -11.57 -1.42 5.22
N ARG A 114 -10.24 -1.24 5.17
CA ARG A 114 -9.33 -1.97 4.29
C ARG A 114 -9.16 -3.40 4.82
N LYS A 115 -9.74 -4.37 4.12
CA LYS A 115 -9.59 -5.79 4.47
C LYS A 115 -8.29 -6.34 3.88
N ILE A 116 -7.26 -6.45 4.71
CA ILE A 116 -6.01 -7.14 4.36
C ILE A 116 -6.05 -8.51 5.06
N LYS A 117 -5.77 -9.57 4.30
CA LYS A 117 -5.92 -10.97 4.76
C LYS A 117 -5.00 -11.34 5.94
N THR A 118 -4.06 -10.47 6.30
CA THR A 118 -3.08 -10.64 7.37
C THR A 118 -3.64 -10.42 8.78
N GLU A 119 -4.89 -9.94 8.92
CA GLU A 119 -5.57 -9.80 10.22
C GLU A 119 -6.15 -11.15 10.70
N LEU A 120 -5.28 -12.11 11.02
CA LEU A 120 -5.64 -13.34 11.74
C LEU A 120 -4.57 -13.69 12.77
N TYR A 121 -4.31 -12.81 13.73
CA TYR A 121 -3.75 -13.18 15.04
C TYR A 121 -4.28 -12.24 16.13
#